data_AF-A0A7X8N130-F1
#
_entry.id   AF-A0A7X8N130-F1
#
_cell.length_a   1.000
_cell.length_b   1.000
_cell.length_c   1.000
_cell.angle_alpha   90.00
_cell.angle_beta   90.00
_cell.angle_gamma   90.00
#
_symmetry.space_group_name_H-M   'P 1'
#
loop_
_entity.id
_entity.type
_entity.pdbx_description
1 polymer ?
#
loop_
_entity_poly.entity_id
_entity_poly.type
_entity_poly.pdbx_seq_one_letter_code
_entity_poly.pdbx_strand_id
1 'polypeptide(L)'
;MSFIIDKKEQDIFQYLSSDLRLILNANGFIEEWNERASTFLSVLEENRSFFLSFPSSYRQEVYTYLKDISDSDGKEIKRILFHRINGNFYEVVYTGILSGERIYLSGHVIENKDSSVVLPLHYGTIEQSLKVNEFMTNSLDIAILVLSKGGMIEYINNRCLKLLELDVGEDYINLEFDDLLTPVFLKDKLYEIYEEVIHHKKFKERICYDDEVLYQIQGILFERSEKVFFIIHDRSYQQKFENLLVYKQQMESVSQISAGMAHELRNPLSVIKGFIQLSQITNNWSKYYDTIMAEINRMNSIIEDFLSVSRKKVKKQLIQPQYIFQSLVYIFQSECLLHNIDFDFEIDEVEEQVLVNEAMIKQVMLNFLRNAIEAYAPEQKNKLFLLRAKKSDTFYEITVIDNGKGMAEDVLDRIGKPFFTTKEKGNGLGIPLCKKIIEDHDGELFIDSKLGEGSTFCYRLPLIKEKPE
;
A
#
# COMPACT_ATOMS: atom_id res chain seq x y z
N MET A 1 -31.30 -54.59 -14.42
CA MET A 1 -31.48 -54.68 -12.96
C MET A 1 -30.78 -53.48 -12.36
N SER A 2 -31.57 -52.58 -11.77
CA SER A 2 -31.07 -51.43 -11.03
C SER A 2 -30.24 -51.90 -9.84
N PHE A 3 -28.98 -51.51 -9.76
CA PHE A 3 -28.27 -51.52 -8.50
C PHE A 3 -28.85 -50.39 -7.66
N ILE A 4 -29.85 -50.72 -6.85
CA ILE A 4 -30.32 -49.87 -5.75
C ILE A 4 -29.21 -49.95 -4.71
N ILE A 5 -28.32 -48.95 -4.73
CA ILE A 5 -27.32 -48.75 -3.68
C ILE A 5 -28.09 -48.30 -2.44
N ASP A 6 -27.91 -49.04 -1.35
CA ASP A 6 -28.61 -48.87 -0.09
C ASP A 6 -28.28 -47.49 0.53
N LYS A 7 -29.24 -46.86 1.20
CA LYS A 7 -29.09 -45.48 1.74
C LYS A 7 -27.92 -45.38 2.72
N LYS A 8 -27.57 -46.49 3.38
CA LYS A 8 -26.39 -46.64 4.24
C LYS A 8 -25.06 -46.64 3.47
N GLU A 9 -25.03 -47.13 2.23
CA GLU A 9 -23.82 -47.10 1.38
C GLU A 9 -23.59 -45.71 0.78
N GLN A 10 -24.65 -44.93 0.51
CA GLN A 10 -24.54 -43.51 0.16
C GLN A 10 -23.94 -42.67 1.30
N ASP A 11 -24.31 -42.95 2.55
CA ASP A 11 -23.75 -42.27 3.73
C ASP A 11 -22.26 -42.63 3.91
N ILE A 12 -21.86 -43.89 3.72
CA ILE A 12 -20.44 -44.31 3.79
C ILE A 12 -19.61 -43.68 2.66
N PHE A 13 -20.19 -43.48 1.47
CA PHE A 13 -19.55 -42.77 0.35
C PHE A 13 -19.39 -41.26 0.62
N GLN A 14 -20.25 -40.65 1.44
CA GLN A 14 -20.05 -39.27 1.92
C GLN A 14 -18.88 -39.18 2.91
N TYR A 15 -18.67 -40.21 3.75
CA TYR A 15 -17.57 -40.30 4.72
C TYR A 15 -16.20 -40.55 4.09
N LEU A 16 -16.13 -41.22 2.92
CA LEU A 16 -14.88 -41.56 2.23
C LEU A 16 -14.46 -40.54 1.15
N SER A 17 -15.28 -39.54 0.89
CA SER A 17 -15.02 -38.51 -0.12
C SER A 17 -13.89 -37.58 0.33
N SER A 18 -12.80 -37.50 -0.44
CA SER A 18 -11.76 -36.47 -0.28
C SER A 18 -12.24 -35.06 -0.67
N ASP A 19 -13.47 -34.95 -1.17
CA ASP A 19 -13.99 -33.71 -1.70
C ASP A 19 -15.03 -33.09 -0.75
N LEU A 20 -15.01 -31.77 -0.69
CA LEU A 20 -16.06 -30.92 -0.14
C LEU A 20 -17.32 -31.10 -0.98
N ARG A 21 -18.48 -31.33 -0.37
CA ARG A 21 -19.74 -31.39 -1.11
C ARG A 21 -20.71 -30.40 -0.50
N LEU A 22 -21.33 -29.59 -1.36
CA LEU A 22 -22.26 -28.53 -0.99
C LEU A 22 -23.45 -28.55 -1.95
N ILE A 23 -24.65 -28.27 -1.42
CA ILE A 23 -25.84 -27.99 -2.21
C ILE A 23 -26.27 -26.57 -1.92
N LEU A 24 -26.37 -25.74 -2.95
CA LEU A 24 -26.80 -24.34 -2.85
C LEU A 24 -28.20 -24.18 -3.45
N ASN A 25 -28.96 -23.23 -2.91
CA ASN A 25 -30.14 -22.69 -3.59
C ASN A 25 -29.77 -21.62 -4.63
N ALA A 26 -30.76 -21.20 -5.42
CA ALA A 26 -30.60 -20.18 -6.46
C ALA A 26 -30.02 -18.83 -5.96
N ASN A 27 -30.11 -18.55 -4.66
CA ASN A 27 -29.58 -17.33 -4.04
C ASN A 27 -28.16 -17.52 -3.47
N GLY A 28 -27.52 -18.67 -3.69
CA GLY A 28 -26.16 -18.96 -3.24
C GLY A 28 -26.03 -19.25 -1.74
N PHE A 29 -27.14 -19.61 -1.07
CA PHE A 29 -27.11 -20.13 0.30
C PHE A 29 -26.95 -21.65 0.30
N ILE A 30 -26.13 -22.14 1.22
CA ILE A 30 -25.83 -23.56 1.43
C ILE A 30 -27.01 -24.20 2.17
N GLU A 31 -27.68 -25.14 1.52
CA GLU A 31 -28.78 -25.94 2.08
C GLU A 31 -28.27 -27.23 2.73
N GLU A 32 -27.32 -27.93 2.08
CA GLU A 32 -26.74 -29.19 2.56
C GLU A 32 -25.23 -29.23 2.34
N TRP A 33 -24.49 -29.96 3.18
CA TRP A 33 -23.04 -30.12 3.10
C TRP A 33 -22.57 -31.44 3.74
N ASN A 34 -21.36 -31.91 3.38
CA ASN A 34 -20.72 -33.05 4.04
C ASN A 34 -19.77 -32.63 5.17
N GLU A 35 -19.36 -33.58 6.01
CA GLU A 35 -18.50 -33.31 7.20
C GLU A 35 -17.14 -32.67 6.85
N ARG A 36 -16.60 -32.99 5.67
CA ARG A 36 -15.39 -32.35 5.16
C ARG A 36 -15.60 -30.87 4.86
N ALA A 37 -16.75 -30.50 4.27
CA ALA A 37 -17.11 -29.11 4.02
C ALA A 37 -17.31 -28.31 5.30
N SER A 38 -17.90 -28.90 6.35
CA SER A 38 -17.98 -28.25 7.67
C SER A 38 -16.62 -28.04 8.31
N THR A 39 -15.76 -29.06 8.27
CA THR A 39 -14.41 -28.98 8.86
C THR A 39 -13.55 -27.94 8.14
N PHE A 40 -13.63 -27.89 6.81
CA PHE A 40 -12.85 -26.95 6.02
C PHE A 40 -13.36 -25.52 6.19
N LEU A 41 -14.65 -25.27 5.91
CA LEU A 41 -15.17 -23.91 5.81
C LEU A 41 -15.33 -23.20 7.16
N SER A 42 -15.31 -23.91 8.30
CA SER A 42 -15.28 -23.39 9.70
C SER A 42 -16.32 -22.30 10.09
N VAL A 43 -17.15 -21.84 9.16
CA VAL A 43 -17.99 -20.61 9.24
C VAL A 43 -19.50 -20.94 9.09
N LEU A 44 -19.87 -22.23 9.06
CA LEU A 44 -21.21 -22.65 8.66
C LEU A 44 -22.29 -22.60 9.77
N GLU A 45 -21.94 -22.21 11.01
CA GLU A 45 -22.89 -22.23 12.13
C GLU A 45 -23.77 -20.96 12.26
N GLU A 46 -23.31 -19.79 11.80
CA GLU A 46 -24.08 -18.54 11.92
C GLU A 46 -24.60 -17.97 10.59
N ASN A 47 -23.94 -18.23 9.46
CA ASN A 47 -24.34 -17.62 8.18
C ASN A 47 -24.08 -18.55 6.98
N ARG A 48 -25.16 -19.15 6.45
CA ARG A 48 -25.12 -20.18 5.40
C ARG A 48 -24.82 -19.63 3.99
N SER A 49 -24.28 -18.43 3.85
CA SER A 49 -23.97 -17.85 2.54
C SER A 49 -22.64 -18.38 2.01
N PHE A 50 -22.65 -18.98 0.82
CA PHE A 50 -21.42 -19.47 0.19
C PHE A 50 -20.41 -18.34 -0.03
N PHE A 51 -20.88 -17.14 -0.37
CA PHE A 51 -20.04 -15.95 -0.63
C PHE A 51 -19.21 -15.50 0.58
N LEU A 52 -19.72 -15.69 1.80
CA LEU A 52 -19.03 -15.26 3.01
C LEU A 52 -17.82 -16.12 3.35
N SER A 53 -17.73 -17.32 2.78
CA SER A 53 -16.56 -18.18 2.89
C SER A 53 -15.35 -17.71 2.04
N PHE A 54 -15.50 -16.61 1.30
CA PHE A 54 -14.48 -16.03 0.43
C PHE A 54 -14.08 -14.60 0.86
N PRO A 55 -12.80 -14.20 0.67
CA PRO A 55 -12.38 -12.81 0.86
C PRO A 55 -13.17 -11.86 -0.04
N SER A 56 -13.39 -10.63 0.42
CA SER A 56 -14.16 -9.61 -0.31
C SER A 56 -13.66 -9.36 -1.74
N SER A 57 -12.36 -9.46 -1.99
CA SER A 57 -11.74 -9.31 -3.32
C SER A 57 -12.12 -10.41 -4.32
N TYR A 58 -12.50 -11.61 -3.85
CA TYR A 58 -12.82 -12.76 -4.70
C TYR A 58 -14.33 -13.03 -4.85
N ARG A 59 -15.18 -12.32 -4.10
CA ARG A 59 -16.65 -12.54 -4.13
C ARG A 59 -17.26 -12.31 -5.52
N GLN A 60 -16.70 -11.38 -6.30
CA GLN A 60 -17.17 -11.13 -7.66
C GLN A 60 -16.93 -12.34 -8.58
N GLU A 61 -15.80 -13.03 -8.42
CA GLU A 61 -15.46 -14.23 -9.18
C GLU A 61 -16.38 -15.41 -8.84
N VAL A 62 -16.68 -15.56 -7.54
CA VAL A 62 -17.65 -16.56 -7.03
C VAL A 62 -19.05 -16.30 -7.59
N TYR A 63 -19.46 -15.03 -7.67
CA TYR A 63 -20.75 -14.66 -8.29
C TYR A 63 -20.80 -15.05 -9.76
N THR A 64 -19.76 -14.71 -10.52
CA THR A 64 -19.65 -15.11 -11.93
C THR A 64 -19.70 -16.63 -12.06
N TYR A 65 -19.07 -17.38 -11.15
CA TYR A 65 -19.09 -18.85 -11.18
C TYR A 65 -20.49 -19.44 -11.01
N LEU A 66 -21.24 -18.98 -10.00
CA LEU A 66 -22.60 -19.45 -9.77
C LEU A 66 -23.54 -19.06 -10.90
N LYS A 67 -23.32 -17.87 -11.49
CA LYS A 67 -24.05 -17.43 -12.67
C LYS A 67 -23.75 -18.33 -13.87
N ASP A 68 -22.48 -18.65 -14.12
CA ASP A 68 -22.09 -19.53 -15.22
C ASP A 68 -22.68 -20.94 -15.07
N ILE A 69 -22.78 -21.46 -13.84
CA ILE A 69 -23.48 -22.73 -13.57
C ILE A 69 -24.99 -22.60 -13.84
N SER A 70 -25.59 -21.47 -13.47
CA SER A 70 -27.02 -21.25 -13.68
C SER A 70 -27.36 -21.12 -15.17
N ASP A 71 -26.44 -20.54 -15.95
CA ASP A 71 -26.58 -20.32 -17.39
C ASP A 71 -26.12 -21.57 -18.22
N SER A 72 -25.55 -22.61 -17.59
CA SER A 72 -24.92 -23.75 -18.28
C SER A 72 -25.89 -24.84 -18.77
N ASP A 73 -27.20 -24.69 -18.55
CA ASP A 73 -28.26 -25.63 -18.93
C ASP A 73 -27.93 -27.10 -18.53
N GLY A 74 -27.49 -27.28 -17.28
CA GLY A 74 -27.17 -28.59 -16.71
C GLY A 74 -25.78 -29.15 -17.07
N LYS A 75 -24.89 -28.34 -17.66
CA LYS A 75 -23.48 -28.72 -17.88
C LYS A 75 -22.63 -28.47 -16.64
N GLU A 76 -21.68 -29.36 -16.40
CA GLU A 76 -20.67 -29.20 -15.35
C GLU A 76 -19.74 -28.02 -15.66
N ILE A 77 -19.63 -27.08 -14.72
CA ILE A 77 -18.70 -25.96 -14.76
C ILE A 77 -17.64 -26.15 -13.68
N LYS A 78 -16.37 -26.18 -14.11
CA LYS A 78 -15.22 -26.28 -13.21
C LYS A 78 -14.56 -24.92 -13.05
N ARG A 79 -14.25 -24.55 -11.80
CA ARG A 79 -13.50 -23.32 -11.49
C ARG A 79 -12.65 -23.50 -10.24
N ILE A 80 -11.50 -22.85 -10.22
CA ILE A 80 -10.64 -22.76 -9.04
C ILE A 80 -11.06 -21.51 -8.28
N LEU A 81 -11.36 -21.65 -6.99
CA LEU A 81 -11.70 -20.52 -6.12
C LEU A 81 -10.78 -20.50 -4.90
N PHE A 82 -10.52 -19.29 -4.39
CA PHE A 82 -9.56 -19.04 -3.31
C PHE A 82 -10.27 -18.75 -2.00
N HIS A 83 -10.14 -19.66 -1.03
CA HIS A 83 -10.62 -19.44 0.33
C HIS A 83 -9.53 -18.83 1.21
N ARG A 84 -9.93 -17.98 2.16
CA ARG A 84 -9.04 -17.54 3.26
C ARG A 84 -9.59 -18.09 4.57
N ILE A 85 -8.87 -19.02 5.16
CA ILE A 85 -9.29 -19.75 6.37
C ILE A 85 -8.14 -19.65 7.37
N ASN A 86 -8.42 -19.14 8.58
CA ASN A 86 -7.42 -18.93 9.63
C ASN A 86 -6.16 -18.17 9.15
N GLY A 87 -6.34 -17.21 8.25
CA GLY A 87 -5.24 -16.40 7.70
C GLY A 87 -4.52 -17.00 6.49
N ASN A 88 -4.72 -18.29 6.19
CA ASN A 88 -4.09 -18.99 5.08
C ASN A 88 -4.99 -19.02 3.83
N PHE A 89 -4.37 -18.97 2.65
CA PHE A 89 -5.06 -19.13 1.38
C PHE A 89 -5.08 -20.58 0.97
N TYR A 90 -6.27 -21.07 0.61
CA TYR A 90 -6.49 -22.43 0.10
C TYR A 90 -7.11 -22.36 -1.28
N GLU A 91 -6.54 -23.12 -2.20
CA GLU A 91 -7.10 -23.32 -3.53
C GLU A 91 -8.05 -24.52 -3.51
N VAL A 92 -9.25 -24.30 -4.03
CA VAL A 92 -10.27 -25.35 -4.14
C VAL A 92 -10.79 -25.40 -5.56
N VAL A 93 -10.68 -26.58 -6.19
CA VAL A 93 -11.28 -26.82 -7.50
C VAL A 93 -12.73 -27.24 -7.30
N TYR A 94 -13.65 -26.34 -7.62
CA TYR A 94 -15.08 -26.62 -7.60
C TYR A 94 -15.56 -27.13 -8.96
N THR A 95 -16.29 -28.23 -8.95
CA THR A 95 -17.12 -28.70 -10.05
C THR A 95 -18.58 -28.47 -9.66
N GLY A 96 -19.29 -27.70 -10.45
CA GLY A 96 -20.65 -27.26 -10.16
C GLY A 96 -21.60 -27.62 -11.29
N ILE A 97 -22.80 -28.07 -10.94
CA ILE A 97 -23.86 -28.41 -11.90
C ILE A 97 -25.21 -27.91 -11.39
N LEU A 98 -25.99 -27.31 -12.27
CA LEU A 98 -27.38 -26.97 -12.00
C LEU A 98 -28.25 -28.22 -12.26
N SER A 99 -29.03 -28.63 -11.28
CA SER A 99 -30.05 -29.68 -11.47
C SER A 99 -31.33 -29.28 -10.76
N GLY A 100 -32.39 -29.02 -11.54
CA GLY A 100 -33.60 -28.38 -11.03
C GLY A 100 -33.33 -26.93 -10.64
N GLU A 101 -33.76 -26.54 -9.43
CA GLU A 101 -33.55 -25.18 -8.86
C GLU A 101 -32.32 -25.10 -7.93
N ARG A 102 -31.48 -26.14 -7.90
CA ARG A 102 -30.35 -26.28 -6.98
C ARG A 102 -29.03 -26.43 -7.71
N ILE A 103 -27.99 -25.86 -7.11
CA ILE A 103 -26.61 -25.96 -7.58
C ILE A 103 -25.89 -26.98 -6.69
N TYR A 104 -25.37 -28.03 -7.31
CA TYR A 104 -24.58 -29.06 -6.64
C TYR A 104 -23.10 -28.77 -6.88
N LEU A 105 -22.32 -28.65 -5.82
CA LEU A 105 -20.88 -28.37 -5.87
C LEU A 105 -20.09 -29.51 -5.24
N SER A 106 -19.03 -29.92 -5.93
CA SER A 106 -17.96 -30.79 -5.40
C SER A 106 -16.63 -30.04 -5.47
N GLY A 107 -15.99 -29.81 -4.32
CA GLY A 107 -14.76 -29.05 -4.18
C GLY A 107 -13.59 -29.93 -3.74
N HIS A 108 -12.54 -30.02 -4.55
CA HIS A 108 -11.30 -30.70 -4.13
C HIS A 108 -10.29 -29.66 -3.63
N VAL A 109 -9.90 -29.74 -2.35
CA VAL A 109 -8.87 -28.87 -1.76
C VAL A 109 -7.51 -29.29 -2.29
N ILE A 110 -6.75 -28.35 -2.84
CA ILE A 110 -5.38 -28.62 -3.28
C ILE A 110 -4.48 -28.55 -2.02
N GLU A 111 -4.03 -29.71 -1.53
CA GLU A 111 -3.10 -29.77 -0.39
C GLU A 111 -1.72 -29.23 -0.79
N ASN A 112 -1.45 -27.96 -0.46
CA ASN A 112 -0.12 -27.38 -0.55
C ASN A 112 0.72 -27.86 0.66
N LYS A 113 1.63 -28.80 0.43
CA LYS A 113 2.63 -29.22 1.44
C LYS A 113 3.80 -28.26 1.59
N ASP A 114 3.85 -27.19 0.80
CA ASP A 114 4.78 -26.09 1.02
C ASP A 114 4.01 -24.78 0.88
N SER A 115 3.91 -24.07 1.99
CA SER A 115 3.37 -22.71 2.08
C SER A 115 4.35 -21.73 1.41
N SER A 116 4.35 -21.75 0.09
CA SER A 116 4.84 -20.69 -0.79
C SER A 116 4.08 -20.84 -2.10
N VAL A 117 3.04 -20.03 -2.25
CA VAL A 117 2.25 -19.75 -3.47
C VAL A 117 2.76 -20.46 -4.74
N VAL A 118 2.08 -21.53 -5.15
CA VAL A 118 2.20 -22.13 -6.49
C VAL A 118 0.80 -22.29 -7.06
N LEU A 119 0.47 -21.50 -8.09
CA LEU A 119 -0.68 -21.73 -8.97
C LEU A 119 -0.40 -22.98 -9.83
N PRO A 120 -1.23 -24.05 -9.79
CA PRO A 120 -1.01 -25.22 -10.62
C PRO A 120 -1.87 -25.18 -11.90
N LEU A 121 -1.27 -24.75 -13.02
CA LEU A 121 -1.74 -25.11 -14.36
C LEU A 121 -1.52 -26.63 -14.58
N HIS A 122 -2.59 -27.37 -14.89
CA HIS A 122 -2.56 -28.81 -15.12
C HIS A 122 -1.94 -29.18 -16.48
N TYR A 123 -1.00 -30.13 -16.48
CA TYR A 123 0.01 -30.41 -17.51
C TYR A 123 -0.38 -31.39 -18.64
N GLY A 124 -1.66 -31.75 -18.79
CA GLY A 124 -2.09 -32.66 -19.87
C GLY A 124 -2.48 -31.99 -21.18
N THR A 125 -2.71 -30.67 -21.14
CA THR A 125 -3.46 -29.96 -22.17
C THR A 125 -2.71 -28.79 -22.78
N ILE A 126 -1.42 -28.58 -22.48
CA ILE A 126 -0.72 -27.32 -22.84
C ILE A 126 -0.62 -27.13 -24.36
N GLU A 127 -0.34 -28.17 -25.15
CA GLU A 127 -0.37 -28.05 -26.63
C GLU A 127 -1.77 -27.76 -27.20
N GLN A 128 -2.82 -28.34 -26.64
CA GLN A 128 -4.20 -28.12 -27.09
C GLN A 128 -4.81 -26.83 -26.53
N SER A 129 -4.41 -26.39 -25.34
CA SER A 129 -4.92 -25.18 -24.67
C SER A 129 -4.17 -23.91 -25.06
N LEU A 130 -2.90 -24.00 -25.49
CA LEU A 130 -2.18 -22.86 -26.09
C LEU A 130 -2.67 -22.58 -27.52
N LYS A 131 -3.06 -23.61 -28.29
CA LYS A 131 -3.74 -23.42 -29.59
C LYS A 131 -5.16 -22.88 -29.47
N VAL A 132 -5.87 -23.18 -28.37
CA VAL A 132 -7.26 -22.75 -28.14
C VAL A 132 -7.38 -21.34 -27.52
N ASN A 133 -6.29 -20.78 -26.96
CA ASN A 133 -6.32 -19.50 -26.27
C ASN A 133 -5.50 -18.38 -26.94
N GLU A 134 -5.29 -18.44 -28.26
CA GLU A 134 -4.74 -17.29 -29.01
C GLU A 134 -5.60 -16.03 -28.81
N PHE A 135 -6.91 -16.21 -28.57
CA PHE A 135 -7.82 -15.12 -28.23
C PHE A 135 -7.59 -14.58 -26.81
N MET A 136 -7.40 -15.45 -25.80
CA MET A 136 -7.21 -15.05 -24.39
C MET A 136 -5.82 -14.44 -24.13
N THR A 137 -4.78 -14.96 -24.78
CA THR A 137 -3.41 -14.41 -24.65
C THR A 137 -3.18 -13.14 -25.47
N ASN A 138 -4.01 -12.86 -26.48
CA ASN A 138 -4.03 -11.57 -27.18
C ASN A 138 -4.96 -10.53 -26.53
N SER A 139 -5.98 -10.97 -25.77
CA SER A 139 -6.92 -10.05 -25.09
C SER A 139 -6.48 -9.68 -23.66
N LEU A 140 -5.69 -10.54 -23.00
CA LEU A 140 -4.92 -10.18 -21.81
C LEU A 140 -3.62 -9.53 -22.28
N ASP A 141 -3.35 -8.31 -21.83
CA ASP A 141 -2.19 -7.50 -22.25
C ASP A 141 -0.86 -8.01 -21.62
N ILE A 142 -0.63 -9.32 -21.69
CA ILE A 142 0.40 -10.09 -20.99
C ILE A 142 1.30 -10.77 -22.02
N ALA A 143 2.60 -10.53 -21.94
CA ALA A 143 3.59 -11.24 -22.74
C ALA A 143 4.01 -12.53 -22.04
N ILE A 144 4.04 -13.62 -22.80
CA ILE A 144 4.37 -14.96 -22.32
C ILE A 144 5.49 -15.53 -23.19
N LEU A 145 6.52 -16.07 -22.52
CA LEU A 145 7.62 -16.80 -23.13
C LEU A 145 7.90 -18.07 -22.33
N VAL A 146 8.15 -19.19 -23.02
CA VAL A 146 8.53 -20.46 -22.41
C VAL A 146 9.82 -20.95 -23.00
N LEU A 147 10.82 -21.16 -22.15
CA LEU A 147 12.11 -21.70 -22.51
C LEU A 147 12.28 -23.10 -21.95
N SER A 148 12.91 -23.99 -22.71
CA SER A 148 13.43 -25.26 -22.20
C SER A 148 14.64 -25.01 -21.31
N LYS A 149 15.08 -26.02 -20.55
CA LYS A 149 16.34 -26.00 -19.78
C LYS A 149 17.60 -25.76 -20.62
N GLY A 150 17.52 -25.98 -21.94
CA GLY A 150 18.61 -25.69 -22.87
C GLY A 150 18.54 -24.30 -23.49
N GLY A 151 17.64 -23.42 -23.02
CA GLY A 151 17.48 -22.06 -23.56
C GLY A 151 16.68 -22.00 -24.87
N MET A 152 16.12 -23.11 -25.34
CA MET A 152 15.31 -23.15 -26.56
C MET A 152 13.90 -22.64 -26.32
N ILE A 153 13.37 -21.84 -27.26
CA ILE A 153 12.01 -21.30 -27.20
C ILE A 153 11.02 -22.42 -27.53
N GLU A 154 10.15 -22.74 -26.58
CA GLU A 154 9.07 -23.71 -26.79
C GLU A 154 7.73 -23.04 -27.07
N TYR A 155 7.54 -21.83 -26.55
CA TYR A 155 6.34 -21.04 -26.78
C TYR A 155 6.61 -19.56 -26.61
N ILE A 156 6.04 -18.75 -27.50
CA ILE A 156 6.05 -17.30 -27.41
C ILE A 156 4.72 -16.78 -27.96
N ASN A 157 4.07 -15.85 -27.25
CA ASN A 157 2.83 -15.24 -27.74
C ASN A 157 3.10 -13.95 -28.53
N ASN A 158 2.12 -13.51 -29.33
CA ASN A 158 2.25 -12.29 -30.14
C ASN A 158 2.56 -11.02 -29.33
N ARG A 159 2.12 -10.97 -28.06
CA ARG A 159 2.44 -9.84 -27.18
C ARG A 159 3.92 -9.82 -26.82
N CYS A 160 4.51 -10.98 -26.51
CA CYS A 160 5.93 -11.12 -26.24
C CYS A 160 6.78 -10.84 -27.49
N LEU A 161 6.34 -11.30 -28.68
CA LEU A 161 6.98 -10.94 -29.95
C LEU A 161 7.04 -9.41 -30.13
N LYS A 162 5.92 -8.72 -29.91
CA LYS A 162 5.86 -7.25 -30.00
C LYS A 162 6.76 -6.54 -28.98
N LEU A 163 6.85 -7.05 -27.75
CA LEU A 163 7.74 -6.48 -26.72
C LEU A 163 9.23 -6.70 -27.02
N LEU A 164 9.56 -7.81 -27.68
CA LEU A 164 10.92 -8.13 -28.12
C LEU A 164 11.23 -7.56 -29.52
N GLU A 165 10.32 -6.77 -30.11
CA GLU A 165 10.43 -6.22 -31.46
C GLU A 165 10.68 -7.28 -32.57
N LEU A 166 10.12 -8.47 -32.38
CA LEU A 166 10.16 -9.58 -33.33
C LEU A 166 8.97 -9.56 -34.30
N ASP A 167 9.18 -10.09 -35.50
CA ASP A 167 8.17 -10.11 -36.57
C ASP A 167 7.05 -11.11 -36.27
N VAL A 168 5.82 -10.62 -36.24
CA VAL A 168 4.65 -11.46 -36.02
C VAL A 168 4.38 -12.30 -37.26
N GLY A 169 4.63 -13.61 -37.20
CA GLY A 169 4.36 -14.57 -38.28
C GLY A 169 5.55 -15.44 -38.66
N GLU A 170 6.75 -15.16 -38.14
CA GLU A 170 7.88 -16.08 -38.23
C GLU A 170 7.79 -17.17 -37.14
N ASP A 171 8.38 -18.34 -37.42
CA ASP A 171 8.44 -19.45 -36.48
C ASP A 171 9.72 -19.37 -35.66
N TYR A 172 9.57 -18.99 -34.39
CA TYR A 172 10.67 -18.90 -33.43
C TYR A 172 10.80 -20.14 -32.53
N ILE A 173 9.95 -21.16 -32.74
CA ILE A 173 9.96 -22.37 -31.90
C ILE A 173 11.21 -23.20 -32.21
N ASN A 174 11.84 -23.74 -31.17
CA ASN A 174 13.10 -24.49 -31.18
C ASN A 174 14.35 -23.68 -31.59
N LEU A 175 14.25 -22.35 -31.65
CA LEU A 175 15.43 -21.48 -31.73
C LEU A 175 16.00 -21.25 -30.33
N GLU A 176 17.31 -21.05 -30.27
CA GLU A 176 18.00 -20.68 -29.04
C GLU A 176 17.66 -19.22 -28.72
N PHE A 177 17.17 -18.94 -27.51
CA PHE A 177 16.74 -17.60 -27.12
C PHE A 177 17.90 -16.58 -27.19
N ASP A 178 19.13 -17.04 -26.95
CA ASP A 178 20.34 -16.21 -27.04
C ASP A 178 20.72 -15.85 -28.49
N ASP A 179 20.25 -16.59 -29.48
CA ASP A 179 20.52 -16.29 -30.90
C ASP A 179 19.58 -15.24 -31.50
N LEU A 180 18.52 -14.83 -30.77
CA LEU A 180 17.56 -13.85 -31.26
C LEU A 180 18.18 -12.45 -31.40
N LEU A 181 18.11 -11.87 -32.60
CA LEU A 181 18.52 -10.50 -32.92
C LEU A 181 17.42 -9.51 -32.50
N THR A 182 17.39 -9.14 -31.22
CA THR A 182 16.39 -8.24 -30.61
C THR A 182 17.05 -7.16 -29.73
N PRO A 183 16.34 -6.09 -29.33
CA PRO A 183 16.89 -5.04 -28.48
C PRO A 183 17.49 -5.60 -27.18
N VAL A 184 18.69 -5.11 -26.86
CA VAL A 184 19.61 -5.67 -25.85
C VAL A 184 18.99 -5.75 -24.45
N PHE A 185 18.20 -4.75 -24.03
CA PHE A 185 17.82 -4.62 -22.62
C PHE A 185 16.90 -5.73 -22.09
N LEU A 186 15.75 -5.97 -22.74
CA LEU A 186 14.76 -6.92 -22.23
C LEU A 186 15.26 -8.36 -22.37
N LYS A 187 15.97 -8.65 -23.47
CA LYS A 187 16.60 -9.95 -23.72
C LYS A 187 17.63 -10.27 -22.63
N ASP A 188 18.56 -9.36 -22.35
CA ASP A 188 19.58 -9.55 -21.31
C ASP A 188 18.94 -9.80 -19.95
N LYS A 189 17.87 -9.06 -19.61
CA LYS A 189 17.17 -9.23 -18.34
C LYS A 189 16.41 -10.55 -18.23
N LEU A 190 15.79 -11.00 -19.31
CA LEU A 190 15.16 -12.32 -19.35
C LEU A 190 16.18 -13.44 -19.20
N TYR A 191 17.35 -13.30 -19.83
CA TYR A 191 18.44 -14.28 -19.72
C TYR A 191 19.07 -14.30 -18.31
N GLU A 192 19.29 -13.13 -17.69
CA GLU A 192 19.71 -13.04 -16.28
C GLU A 192 18.75 -13.77 -15.34
N ILE A 193 17.44 -13.55 -15.51
CA ILE A 193 16.41 -14.20 -14.69
C ILE A 193 16.37 -15.70 -14.99
N TYR A 194 16.53 -16.11 -16.25
CA TYR A 194 16.57 -17.51 -16.66
C TYR A 194 17.69 -18.27 -15.93
N GLU A 195 18.91 -17.76 -15.97
CA GLU A 195 20.08 -18.33 -15.28
C GLU A 195 19.84 -18.41 -13.77
N GLU A 196 19.30 -17.35 -13.16
CA GLU A 196 18.98 -17.35 -11.73
C GLU A 196 17.93 -18.40 -11.36
N VAL A 197 16.87 -18.50 -12.15
CA VAL A 197 15.74 -19.42 -11.93
C VAL A 197 16.20 -20.87 -12.07
N ILE A 198 17.03 -21.18 -13.07
CA ILE A 198 17.58 -22.54 -13.25
C ILE A 198 18.59 -22.89 -12.16
N HIS A 199 19.52 -21.99 -11.84
CA HIS A 199 20.57 -22.27 -10.86
C HIS A 199 20.00 -22.44 -9.44
N HIS A 200 19.03 -21.61 -9.06
CA HIS A 200 18.49 -21.59 -7.70
C HIS A 200 17.19 -22.39 -7.54
N LYS A 201 16.59 -22.87 -8.65
CA LYS A 201 15.29 -23.56 -8.70
C LYS A 201 14.16 -22.82 -7.97
N LYS A 202 14.10 -21.49 -8.11
CA LYS A 202 13.15 -20.64 -7.38
C LYS A 202 12.47 -19.65 -8.31
N PHE A 203 11.23 -19.31 -7.96
CA PHE A 203 10.51 -18.17 -8.53
C PHE A 203 11.34 -16.89 -8.40
N LYS A 204 11.38 -16.10 -9.46
CA LYS A 204 12.01 -14.79 -9.48
C LYS A 204 11.08 -13.77 -10.09
N GLU A 205 11.02 -12.62 -9.44
CA GLU A 205 10.33 -11.44 -9.93
C GLU A 205 11.32 -10.29 -9.98
N ARG A 206 11.33 -9.56 -11.10
CA ARG A 206 12.10 -8.33 -11.26
C ARG A 206 11.25 -7.25 -11.90
N ILE A 207 11.47 -6.03 -11.42
CA ILE A 207 10.92 -4.83 -12.01
C ILE A 207 12.07 -4.14 -12.74
N CYS A 208 11.91 -3.91 -14.04
CA CYS A 208 12.93 -3.36 -14.92
C CYS A 208 12.43 -2.06 -15.56
N TYR A 209 13.32 -1.09 -15.70
CA TYR A 209 13.05 0.17 -16.37
C TYR A 209 13.90 0.24 -17.63
N ASP A 210 13.24 0.42 -18.77
CA ASP A 210 13.87 0.74 -20.04
C ASP A 210 13.34 2.10 -20.51
N ASP A 211 14.16 3.14 -20.38
CA ASP A 211 13.76 4.55 -20.56
C ASP A 211 12.47 4.94 -19.83
N GLU A 212 11.33 5.00 -20.54
CA GLU A 212 10.00 5.34 -20.01
C GLU A 212 9.09 4.14 -19.75
N VAL A 213 9.55 2.92 -20.07
CA VAL A 213 8.74 1.70 -20.01
C VAL A 213 9.09 0.89 -18.76
N LEU A 214 8.05 0.55 -17.99
CA LEU A 214 8.16 -0.25 -16.78
C LEU A 214 7.72 -1.68 -17.06
N TYR A 215 8.66 -2.61 -16.97
CA TYR A 215 8.40 -4.03 -17.11
C TYR A 215 8.41 -4.72 -15.74
N GLN A 216 7.42 -5.56 -15.50
CA GLN A 216 7.41 -6.54 -14.41
C GLN A 216 7.57 -7.92 -15.03
N ILE A 217 8.70 -8.57 -14.75
CA ILE A 217 9.08 -9.86 -15.31
C ILE A 217 9.07 -10.90 -14.19
N GLN A 218 8.38 -11.99 -14.43
CA GLN A 218 8.29 -13.13 -13.52
C GLN A 218 8.80 -14.38 -14.23
N GLY A 219 9.79 -15.04 -13.64
CA GLY A 219 10.34 -16.31 -14.10
C GLY A 219 9.97 -17.44 -13.13
N ILE A 220 9.36 -18.49 -13.65
CA ILE A 220 8.91 -19.66 -12.88
C ILE A 220 9.55 -20.92 -13.47
N LEU A 221 10.29 -21.67 -12.66
CA LEU A 221 10.77 -23.00 -13.04
C LEU A 221 9.68 -24.04 -12.77
N PHE A 222 9.33 -24.82 -13.79
CA PHE A 222 8.48 -25.98 -13.65
C PHE A 222 9.32 -27.25 -13.56
N GLU A 223 9.51 -27.74 -12.33
CA GLU A 223 10.44 -28.84 -12.01
C GLU A 223 10.15 -30.14 -12.76
N ARG A 224 8.87 -30.47 -13.02
CA ARG A 224 8.49 -31.72 -13.70
C ARG A 224 8.81 -31.73 -15.19
N SER A 225 8.76 -30.57 -15.83
CA SER A 225 9.00 -30.43 -17.27
C SER A 225 10.37 -29.84 -17.59
N GLU A 226 11.13 -29.42 -16.58
CA GLU A 226 12.40 -28.68 -16.72
C GLU A 226 12.27 -27.47 -17.68
N LYS A 227 11.21 -26.69 -17.52
CA LYS A 227 10.91 -25.51 -18.35
C LYS A 227 10.83 -24.25 -17.51
N VAL A 228 11.23 -23.13 -18.08
CA VAL A 228 11.12 -21.81 -17.45
C VAL A 228 10.01 -21.03 -18.16
N PHE A 229 9.02 -20.61 -17.38
CA PHE A 229 7.90 -19.81 -17.84
C PHE A 229 8.12 -18.36 -17.45
N PHE A 230 8.02 -17.47 -18.43
CA PHE A 230 8.13 -16.03 -18.27
C PHE A 230 6.77 -15.38 -18.46
N ILE A 231 6.41 -14.53 -17.50
CA ILE A 231 5.28 -13.61 -17.58
C ILE A 231 5.85 -12.20 -17.55
N ILE A 232 5.55 -11.41 -18.57
CA ILE A 232 6.04 -10.05 -18.72
C ILE A 232 4.84 -9.12 -18.80
N HIS A 233 4.75 -8.19 -17.87
CA HIS A 233 3.73 -7.14 -17.84
C HIS A 233 4.37 -5.78 -18.13
N ASP A 234 3.82 -5.06 -19.11
CA ASP A 234 4.05 -3.63 -19.24
C ASP A 234 3.15 -2.90 -18.24
N ARG A 235 3.76 -2.33 -17.19
CA ARG A 235 3.09 -1.58 -16.12
C ARG A 235 3.15 -0.07 -16.34
N SER A 236 3.63 0.40 -17.48
CA SER A 236 3.86 1.83 -17.73
C SER A 236 2.58 2.65 -17.61
N TYR A 237 1.48 2.20 -18.22
CA TYR A 237 0.20 2.91 -18.16
C TYR A 237 -0.40 2.89 -16.76
N GLN A 238 -0.30 1.76 -16.05
CA GLN A 238 -0.81 1.66 -14.69
C GLN A 238 -0.04 2.58 -13.74
N GLN A 239 1.29 2.60 -13.85
CA GLN A 239 2.13 3.51 -13.06
C GLN A 239 1.88 4.97 -13.41
N LYS A 240 1.71 5.31 -14.70
CA LYS A 240 1.34 6.66 -15.16
C LYS A 240 -0.03 7.07 -14.62
N PHE A 241 -1.02 6.18 -14.63
CA PHE A 241 -2.37 6.43 -14.11
C PHE A 241 -2.40 6.57 -12.58
N GLU A 242 -1.68 5.72 -11.84
CA GLU A 242 -1.50 5.84 -10.40
C GLU A 242 -0.82 7.17 -10.03
N ASN A 243 0.22 7.56 -10.77
CA ASN A 243 0.87 8.85 -10.59
C ASN A 243 -0.09 10.03 -10.90
N LEU A 244 -0.95 9.91 -11.91
CA LEU A 244 -1.99 10.88 -12.25
C LEU A 244 -3.07 10.98 -11.17
N LEU A 245 -3.48 9.86 -10.58
CA LEU A 245 -4.42 9.81 -9.45
C LEU A 245 -3.83 10.47 -8.20
N VAL A 246 -2.58 10.14 -7.88
CA VAL A 246 -1.85 10.77 -6.76
C VAL A 246 -1.72 12.28 -7.02
N TYR A 247 -1.35 12.69 -8.23
CA TYR A 247 -1.28 14.10 -8.61
C TYR A 247 -2.65 14.78 -8.52
N LYS A 248 -3.73 14.12 -8.93
CA LYS A 248 -5.10 14.64 -8.83
C LYS A 248 -5.53 14.79 -7.38
N GLN A 249 -5.29 13.81 -6.51
CA GLN A 249 -5.57 13.89 -5.07
C GLN A 249 -4.76 15.01 -4.39
N GLN A 250 -3.49 15.15 -4.78
CA GLN A 250 -2.65 16.27 -4.35
C GLN A 250 -3.22 17.60 -4.83
N MET A 251 -3.65 17.70 -6.10
CA MET A 251 -4.23 18.92 -6.67
C MET A 251 -5.60 19.27 -6.09
N GLU A 252 -6.45 18.30 -5.76
CA GLU A 252 -7.72 18.51 -5.06
C GLU A 252 -7.47 19.03 -3.63
N SER A 253 -6.49 18.46 -2.93
CA SER A 253 -6.04 18.95 -1.61
C SER A 253 -5.46 20.38 -1.70
N VAL A 254 -4.60 20.63 -2.69
CA VAL A 254 -4.04 21.97 -2.98
C VAL A 254 -5.14 22.95 -3.37
N SER A 255 -6.16 22.53 -4.12
CA SER A 255 -7.26 23.40 -4.57
C SER A 255 -8.12 23.90 -3.41
N GLN A 256 -8.48 23.02 -2.46
CA GLN A 256 -9.15 23.43 -1.21
C GLN A 256 -8.28 24.37 -0.37
N ILE A 257 -6.96 24.15 -0.36
CA ILE A 257 -6.01 24.96 0.41
C ILE A 257 -5.74 26.33 -0.24
N SER A 258 -5.76 26.41 -1.57
CA SER A 258 -5.41 27.60 -2.34
C SER A 258 -6.39 28.77 -2.12
N ALA A 259 -7.69 28.48 -1.97
CA ALA A 259 -8.70 29.51 -1.70
C ALA A 259 -8.52 30.14 -0.30
N GLY A 260 -8.20 29.31 0.71
CA GLY A 260 -7.87 29.77 2.06
C GLY A 260 -6.55 30.57 2.10
N MET A 261 -5.54 30.12 1.37
CA MET A 261 -4.23 30.78 1.26
C MET A 261 -4.33 32.20 0.70
N ALA A 262 -5.12 32.42 -0.35
CA ALA A 262 -5.28 33.75 -0.94
C ALA A 262 -5.88 34.76 0.07
N HIS A 263 -6.79 34.30 0.92
CA HIS A 263 -7.34 35.10 2.01
C HIS A 263 -6.33 35.32 3.15
N GLU A 264 -5.61 34.28 3.54
CA GLU A 264 -4.57 34.33 4.58
C GLU A 264 -3.38 35.21 4.21
N LEU A 265 -2.98 35.28 2.93
CA LEU A 265 -1.92 36.18 2.44
C LEU A 265 -2.39 37.64 2.31
N ARG A 266 -3.68 37.86 2.01
CA ARG A 266 -4.24 39.21 1.90
C ARG A 266 -4.21 39.95 3.24
N ASN A 267 -4.33 39.22 4.35
CA ASN A 267 -4.34 39.77 5.71
C ASN A 267 -3.01 40.45 6.11
N PRO A 268 -1.85 39.76 6.18
CA PRO A 268 -0.57 40.38 6.50
C PRO A 268 -0.20 41.47 5.48
N LEU A 269 -0.51 41.27 4.19
CA LEU A 269 -0.26 42.29 3.17
C LEU A 269 -1.05 43.59 3.42
N SER A 270 -2.30 43.48 3.88
CA SER A 270 -3.14 44.64 4.22
C SER A 270 -2.60 45.37 5.44
N VAL A 271 -2.14 44.62 6.44
CA VAL A 271 -1.53 45.17 7.67
C VAL A 271 -0.21 45.89 7.35
N ILE A 272 0.67 45.27 6.55
CA ILE A 272 1.91 45.89 6.06
C ILE A 272 1.62 47.20 5.34
N LYS A 273 0.66 47.18 4.40
CA LYS A 273 0.26 48.38 3.65
C LYS A 273 -0.26 49.48 4.59
N GLY A 274 -1.08 49.13 5.57
CA GLY A 274 -1.60 50.09 6.56
C GLY A 274 -0.52 50.72 7.41
N PHE A 275 0.44 49.92 7.91
CA PHE A 275 1.56 50.44 8.70
C PHE A 275 2.55 51.28 7.89
N ILE A 276 2.75 50.97 6.60
CA ILE A 276 3.52 51.84 5.68
C ILE A 276 2.79 53.18 5.46
N GLN A 277 1.47 53.18 5.31
CA GLN A 277 0.70 54.43 5.20
C GLN A 277 0.77 55.25 6.50
N LEU A 278 0.65 54.61 7.65
CA LEU A 278 0.78 55.26 8.95
C LEU A 278 2.20 55.80 9.18
N SER A 279 3.24 55.07 8.79
CA SER A 279 4.63 55.53 8.92
C SER A 279 4.90 56.78 8.09
N GLN A 280 4.29 56.88 6.89
CA GLN A 280 4.33 58.08 6.05
C GLN A 280 3.59 59.25 6.68
N ILE A 281 2.37 59.04 7.21
CA ILE A 281 1.56 60.10 7.83
C ILE A 281 2.23 60.63 9.10
N THR A 282 2.76 59.76 9.95
CA THR A 282 3.39 60.17 11.22
C THR A 282 4.88 60.48 11.07
N ASN A 283 5.45 60.32 9.88
CA ASN A 283 6.88 60.45 9.57
C ASN A 283 7.80 59.70 10.56
N ASN A 284 7.38 58.50 10.97
CA ASN A 284 8.08 57.70 11.98
C ASN A 284 8.12 56.23 11.57
N TRP A 285 9.13 55.90 10.77
CA TRP A 285 9.33 54.55 10.24
C TRP A 285 9.80 53.56 11.29
N SER A 286 10.68 53.98 12.21
CA SER A 286 11.23 53.09 13.24
C SER A 286 10.16 52.53 14.15
N LYS A 287 9.12 53.32 14.46
CA LYS A 287 7.99 52.89 15.30
C LYS A 287 7.21 51.69 14.74
N TYR A 288 7.13 51.54 13.42
CA TYR A 288 6.32 50.49 12.78
C TYR A 288 7.15 49.40 12.09
N TYR A 289 8.47 49.58 12.02
CA TYR A 289 9.40 48.67 11.35
C TYR A 289 9.26 47.22 11.84
N ASP A 290 9.28 47.01 13.16
CA ASP A 290 9.21 45.66 13.74
C ASP A 290 7.90 44.96 13.43
N THR A 291 6.79 45.70 13.40
CA THR A 291 5.47 45.15 13.04
C THR A 291 5.40 44.76 11.58
N ILE A 292 5.95 45.59 10.68
CA ILE A 292 6.04 45.29 9.25
C ILE A 292 6.89 44.03 9.03
N MET A 293 8.05 43.95 9.67
CA MET A 293 8.94 42.78 9.55
C MET A 293 8.31 41.51 10.11
N ALA A 294 7.58 41.59 11.23
CA ALA A 294 6.85 40.45 11.77
C ALA A 294 5.80 39.90 10.79
N GLU A 295 5.05 40.77 10.11
CA GLU A 295 4.06 40.35 9.11
C GLU A 295 4.70 39.81 7.83
N ILE A 296 5.86 40.33 7.41
CA ILE A 296 6.64 39.76 6.29
C ILE A 296 7.10 38.34 6.62
N ASN A 297 7.64 38.13 7.83
CA ASN A 297 8.08 36.81 8.28
C ASN A 297 6.90 35.83 8.39
N ARG A 298 5.74 36.30 8.88
CA ARG A 298 4.49 35.52 8.87
C ARG A 298 4.09 35.11 7.46
N MET A 299 4.15 36.04 6.50
CA MET A 299 3.81 35.77 5.11
C MET A 299 4.75 34.72 4.49
N ASN A 300 6.05 34.80 4.77
CA ASN A 300 7.03 33.80 4.34
C ASN A 300 6.75 32.42 4.95
N SER A 301 6.41 32.33 6.24
CA SER A 301 6.05 31.06 6.88
C SER A 301 4.81 30.43 6.25
N ILE A 302 3.79 31.22 5.88
CA ILE A 302 2.60 30.71 5.16
C ILE A 302 2.98 30.14 3.80
N ILE A 303 3.89 30.81 3.08
CA ILE A 303 4.38 30.35 1.77
C ILE A 303 5.20 29.07 1.90
N GLU A 304 6.08 28.98 2.91
CA GLU A 304 6.87 27.79 3.17
C GLU A 304 6.01 26.59 3.55
N ASP A 305 5.04 26.79 4.44
CA ASP A 305 4.06 25.77 4.83
C ASP A 305 3.28 25.28 3.59
N PHE A 306 2.80 26.19 2.74
CA PHE A 306 2.11 25.83 1.50
C PHE A 306 3.01 25.06 0.50
N LEU A 307 4.22 25.56 0.26
CA LEU A 307 5.16 24.92 -0.66
C LEU A 307 5.62 23.56 -0.14
N SER A 308 5.63 23.32 1.17
CA SER A 308 5.92 22.00 1.74
C SER A 308 4.82 20.97 1.45
N VAL A 309 3.56 21.40 1.40
CA VAL A 309 2.40 20.57 0.99
C VAL A 309 2.44 20.26 -0.52
N SER A 310 2.96 21.18 -1.33
CA SER A 310 2.95 21.08 -2.80
C SER A 310 4.18 20.39 -3.41
N ARG A 311 5.23 20.09 -2.65
CA ARG A 311 6.49 19.54 -3.21
C ARG A 311 6.36 18.06 -3.57
N LYS A 312 6.82 17.72 -4.79
CA LYS A 312 7.01 16.34 -5.29
C LYS A 312 7.86 15.51 -4.32
N LYS A 313 7.59 14.20 -4.28
CA LYS A 313 8.34 13.12 -3.59
C LYS A 313 9.83 13.48 -3.43
N VAL A 314 10.18 14.00 -2.25
CA VAL A 314 11.58 14.16 -1.86
C VAL A 314 12.14 12.76 -1.58
N LYS A 315 13.37 12.49 -2.01
CA LYS A 315 13.99 11.16 -1.88
C LYS A 315 13.99 10.74 -0.39
N LYS A 316 13.39 9.59 -0.07
CA LYS A 316 13.52 8.94 1.24
C LYS A 316 14.85 8.17 1.26
N GLN A 317 15.45 8.05 2.43
CA GLN A 317 16.67 7.28 2.66
C GLN A 317 16.54 6.47 3.94
N LEU A 318 17.25 5.34 4.01
CA LEU A 318 17.36 4.56 5.24
C LEU A 318 18.30 5.29 6.20
N ILE A 319 17.83 5.56 7.41
CA ILE A 319 18.61 6.23 8.45
C ILE A 319 18.31 5.55 9.78
N GLN A 320 19.31 5.39 10.64
CA GLN A 320 19.06 5.08 12.03
C GLN A 320 18.39 6.29 12.71
N PRO A 321 17.20 6.12 13.32
CA PRO A 321 16.35 7.23 13.72
C PRO A 321 17.00 8.16 14.74
N GLN A 322 17.87 7.66 15.63
CA GLN A 322 18.58 8.47 16.63
C GLN A 322 19.40 9.62 16.01
N TYR A 323 19.93 9.45 14.79
CA TYR A 323 20.73 10.49 14.12
C TYR A 323 19.90 11.70 13.69
N ILE A 324 18.60 11.53 13.45
CA ILE A 324 17.70 12.64 13.08
C ILE A 324 17.66 13.66 14.22
N PHE A 325 17.71 13.19 15.48
CA PHE A 325 17.58 14.03 16.66
C PHE A 325 18.88 14.72 17.08
N GLN A 326 20.05 14.22 16.69
CA GLN A 326 21.34 14.80 17.11
C GLN A 326 21.42 16.31 16.84
N SER A 327 21.00 16.74 15.66
CA SER A 327 20.96 18.18 15.31
C SER A 327 19.76 18.93 15.92
N LEU A 328 18.64 18.23 16.15
CA LEU A 328 17.43 18.85 16.69
C LEU A 328 17.54 19.16 18.19
N VAL A 329 18.22 18.30 18.96
CA VAL A 329 18.41 18.50 20.41
C VAL A 329 19.07 19.83 20.70
N TYR A 330 20.09 20.23 19.94
CA TYR A 330 20.74 21.53 20.11
C TYR A 330 19.83 22.71 19.77
N ILE A 331 19.02 22.58 18.72
CA ILE A 331 18.03 23.60 18.35
C ILE A 331 16.98 23.73 19.46
N PHE A 332 16.50 22.59 19.97
CA PHE A 332 15.49 22.54 21.04
C PHE A 332 16.02 23.15 22.33
N GLN A 333 17.26 22.83 22.71
CA GLN A 333 17.95 23.45 23.85
C GLN A 333 18.02 24.97 23.70
N SER A 334 18.44 25.46 22.54
CA SER A 334 18.56 26.90 22.28
C SER A 334 17.21 27.62 22.37
N GLU A 335 16.19 27.11 21.69
CA GLU A 335 14.85 27.70 21.69
C GLU A 335 14.20 27.64 23.09
N CYS A 336 14.29 26.50 23.77
CA CYS A 336 13.76 26.36 25.13
C CYS A 336 14.45 27.33 26.10
N LEU A 337 15.78 27.49 26.00
CA LEU A 337 16.53 28.46 26.80
C LEU A 337 16.06 29.90 26.55
N LEU A 338 15.88 30.30 25.28
CA LEU A 338 15.38 31.64 24.93
C LEU A 338 13.99 31.93 25.53
N HIS A 339 13.18 30.90 25.71
CA HIS A 339 11.80 31.01 26.22
C HIS A 339 11.64 30.64 27.70
N ASN A 340 12.75 30.40 28.42
CA ASN A 340 12.79 29.92 29.81
C ASN A 340 11.94 28.65 30.04
N ILE A 341 12.18 27.64 29.20
CA ILE A 341 11.57 26.32 29.25
C ILE A 341 12.65 25.31 29.62
N ASP A 342 12.37 24.48 30.61
CA ASP A 342 13.19 23.33 30.96
C ASP A 342 13.02 22.27 29.87
N PHE A 343 14.12 21.89 29.23
CA PHE A 343 14.13 20.87 28.19
C PHE A 343 14.84 19.62 28.69
N ASP A 344 14.15 18.48 28.58
CA ASP A 344 14.70 17.17 28.89
C ASP A 344 14.47 16.20 27.73
N PHE A 345 15.34 15.20 27.58
CA PHE A 345 15.21 14.22 26.51
C PHE A 345 15.79 12.85 26.87
N GLU A 346 15.16 11.82 26.31
CA GLU A 346 15.56 10.42 26.43
C GLU A 346 15.42 9.77 25.05
N ILE A 347 16.52 9.34 24.45
CA ILE A 347 16.55 8.82 23.07
C ILE A 347 17.27 7.48 23.09
N ASP A 348 16.53 6.41 22.81
CA ASP A 348 17.09 5.07 22.66
C ASP A 348 17.83 4.95 21.34
N GLU A 349 19.06 4.41 21.41
CA GLU A 349 19.81 3.99 20.24
C GLU A 349 19.31 2.63 19.75
N VAL A 350 19.07 2.52 18.44
CA VAL A 350 18.63 1.27 17.81
C VAL A 350 19.48 1.00 16.57
N GLU A 351 19.69 -0.28 16.26
CA GLU A 351 20.43 -0.67 15.07
C GLU A 351 19.56 -0.57 13.81
N GLU A 352 18.25 -0.81 13.94
CA GLU A 352 17.30 -0.77 12.83
C GLU A 352 17.13 0.64 12.23
N GLN A 353 16.75 0.67 10.95
CA GLN A 353 16.61 1.90 10.19
C GLN A 353 15.16 2.25 9.93
N VAL A 354 14.88 3.53 9.67
CA VAL A 354 13.61 4.03 9.16
C VAL A 354 13.80 4.58 7.74
N LEU A 355 12.85 4.36 6.84
CA LEU A 355 12.88 4.90 5.48
C LEU A 355 12.22 6.27 5.45
N VAL A 356 13.00 7.34 5.61
CA VAL A 356 12.46 8.69 5.77
C VAL A 356 13.15 9.77 4.95
N ASN A 357 12.43 10.86 4.72
CA ASN A 357 13.03 12.14 4.39
C ASN A 357 13.36 12.90 5.68
N GLU A 358 14.65 12.99 6.00
CA GLU A 358 15.14 13.61 7.23
C GLU A 358 14.64 15.05 7.41
N ALA A 359 14.65 15.87 6.36
CA ALA A 359 14.24 17.27 6.44
C ALA A 359 12.75 17.41 6.80
N MET A 360 11.89 16.55 6.25
CA MET A 360 10.46 16.54 6.56
C MET A 360 10.20 16.08 7.99
N ILE A 361 10.91 15.04 8.48
CA ILE A 361 10.78 14.61 9.89
C ILE A 361 11.27 15.71 10.84
N LYS A 362 12.36 16.41 10.52
CA LYS A 362 12.81 17.58 11.28
C LYS A 362 11.76 18.69 11.30
N GLN A 363 11.07 18.93 10.19
CA GLN A 363 9.98 19.91 10.13
C GLN A 363 8.81 19.57 11.06
N VAL A 364 8.43 18.28 11.15
CA VAL A 364 7.42 17.80 12.12
C VAL A 364 7.84 18.17 13.55
N MET A 365 9.09 17.87 13.90
CA MET A 365 9.64 18.12 15.23
C MET A 365 9.67 19.62 15.58
N LEU A 366 10.11 20.46 14.63
CA LEU A 366 10.12 21.92 14.80
C LEU A 366 8.71 22.49 14.97
N ASN A 367 7.72 21.94 14.26
CA ASN A 367 6.32 22.34 14.43
C ASN A 367 5.78 21.97 15.82
N PHE A 368 6.13 20.81 16.36
CA PHE A 368 5.74 20.43 17.73
C PHE A 368 6.40 21.33 18.78
N LEU A 369 7.69 21.64 18.64
CA LEU A 369 8.37 22.60 19.51
C LEU A 369 7.69 23.97 19.48
N ARG A 370 7.43 24.52 18.29
CA ARG A 370 6.76 25.82 18.15
C ARG A 370 5.38 25.81 18.80
N ASN A 371 4.63 24.72 18.60
CA ASN A 371 3.32 24.56 19.23
C ASN A 371 3.39 24.52 20.75
N ALA A 372 4.40 23.86 21.33
CA ALA A 372 4.64 23.83 22.77
C ALA A 372 5.00 25.22 23.31
N ILE A 373 5.94 25.93 22.68
CA ILE A 373 6.35 27.29 23.07
C ILE A 373 5.14 28.23 23.13
N GLU A 374 4.27 28.17 22.12
CA GLU A 374 3.05 28.97 22.03
C GLU A 374 1.93 28.53 23.01
N ALA A 375 2.04 27.34 23.60
CA ALA A 375 1.06 26.81 24.55
C ALA A 375 1.28 27.33 25.98
N TYR A 376 2.49 27.80 26.32
CA TYR A 376 2.79 28.31 27.65
C TYR A 376 2.20 29.70 27.88
N ALA A 377 1.52 29.87 29.02
CA ALA A 377 1.11 31.20 29.44
C ALA A 377 2.35 32.06 29.83
N PRO A 378 2.33 33.38 29.62
CA PRO A 378 3.44 34.26 29.98
C PRO A 378 3.87 34.14 31.45
N GLU A 379 2.90 34.00 32.35
CA GLU A 379 3.06 33.88 33.80
C GLU A 379 3.35 32.46 34.31
N GLN A 380 3.32 31.45 33.43
CA GLN A 380 3.52 30.06 33.81
C GLN A 380 4.95 29.82 34.31
N LYS A 381 5.05 29.18 35.48
CA LYS A 381 6.32 28.73 36.08
C LYS A 381 6.55 27.25 35.77
N ASN A 382 7.82 26.82 35.77
CA ASN A 382 8.23 25.44 35.52
C ASN A 382 7.73 24.90 34.17
N LYS A 383 7.93 25.67 33.10
CA LYS A 383 7.60 25.24 31.73
C LYS A 383 8.51 24.07 31.38
N LEU A 384 7.94 22.95 30.95
CA LEU A 384 8.65 21.71 30.66
C LEU A 384 8.31 21.23 29.26
N PHE A 385 9.36 21.01 28.46
CA PHE A 385 9.29 20.33 27.19
C PHE A 385 10.12 19.05 27.25
N LEU A 386 9.53 17.91 26.91
CA LEU A 386 10.17 16.60 27.03
C LEU A 386 10.11 15.86 25.69
N LEU A 387 11.26 15.36 25.24
CA LEU A 387 11.39 14.50 24.06
C LEU A 387 11.75 13.08 24.49
N ARG A 388 10.89 12.11 24.18
CA ARG A 388 11.20 10.69 24.35
C ARG A 388 11.20 9.99 23.00
N ALA A 389 12.19 9.17 22.73
CA ALA A 389 12.26 8.36 21.53
C ALA A 389 12.70 6.95 21.92
N LYS A 390 11.86 5.95 21.62
CA LYS A 390 12.12 4.57 22.02
C LYS A 390 11.70 3.56 20.96
N LYS A 391 12.30 2.38 21.03
CA LYS A 391 11.84 1.24 20.25
C LYS A 391 10.56 0.67 20.82
N SER A 392 9.58 0.42 19.96
CA SER A 392 8.33 -0.26 20.29
C SER A 392 8.02 -1.29 19.22
N ASP A 393 8.34 -2.56 19.48
CA ASP A 393 8.16 -3.69 18.55
C ASP A 393 8.75 -3.44 17.15
N THR A 394 7.89 -3.20 16.16
CA THR A 394 8.23 -2.94 14.75
C THR A 394 8.29 -1.45 14.42
N PHE A 395 8.18 -0.58 15.42
CA PHE A 395 8.17 0.87 15.26
C PHE A 395 9.23 1.54 16.12
N TYR A 396 9.68 2.71 15.67
CA TYR A 396 10.37 3.68 16.48
C TYR A 396 9.35 4.74 16.89
N GLU A 397 9.07 4.86 18.18
CA GLU A 397 8.06 5.75 18.75
C GLU A 397 8.72 7.01 19.29
N ILE A 398 8.28 8.17 18.81
CA ILE A 398 8.75 9.49 19.22
C ILE A 398 7.58 10.19 19.90
N THR A 399 7.79 10.60 21.15
CA THR A 399 6.82 11.31 21.97
C THR A 399 7.37 12.66 22.39
N VAL A 400 6.60 13.72 22.16
CA VAL A 400 6.88 15.08 22.58
C VAL A 400 5.80 15.51 23.56
N ILE A 401 6.20 15.96 24.75
CA ILE A 401 5.30 16.32 25.84
C ILE A 401 5.58 17.77 26.25
N ASP A 402 4.51 18.56 26.36
CA ASP A 402 4.53 19.89 26.96
C ASP A 402 3.57 19.96 28.15
N ASN A 403 3.88 20.78 29.14
CA ASN A 403 2.97 21.09 30.24
C ASN A 403 2.28 22.46 30.08
N GLY A 404 2.02 22.88 28.83
CA GLY A 404 1.35 24.14 28.53
C GLY A 404 -0.15 24.11 28.88
N LYS A 405 -0.90 25.04 28.30
CA LYS A 405 -2.35 25.17 28.57
C LYS A 405 -3.21 23.97 28.13
N GLY A 406 -2.68 23.07 27.32
CA GLY A 406 -3.42 21.95 26.72
C GLY A 406 -4.59 22.37 25.84
N MET A 407 -5.43 21.41 25.47
CA MET A 407 -6.57 21.58 24.56
C MET A 407 -7.85 21.02 25.20
N ALA A 408 -8.98 21.67 24.92
CA ALA A 408 -10.28 21.11 25.20
C ALA A 408 -10.62 20.02 24.17
N GLU A 409 -11.51 19.09 24.54
CA GLU A 409 -11.84 17.90 23.74
C GLU A 409 -12.41 18.27 22.36
N ASP A 410 -13.23 19.32 22.29
CA ASP A 410 -13.80 19.87 21.05
C ASP A 410 -12.74 20.46 20.10
N VAL A 411 -11.66 21.01 20.67
CA VAL A 411 -10.50 21.49 19.92
C VAL A 411 -9.69 20.30 19.40
N LEU A 412 -9.41 19.32 20.26
CA LEU A 412 -8.63 18.12 19.93
C LEU A 412 -9.22 17.35 18.74
N ASP A 413 -10.55 17.19 18.68
CA ASP A 413 -11.27 16.55 17.57
C ASP A 413 -11.10 17.25 16.22
N ARG A 414 -10.66 18.51 16.23
CA ARG A 414 -10.61 19.39 15.07
C ARG A 414 -9.20 19.83 14.68
N ILE A 415 -8.19 19.67 15.54
CA ILE A 415 -6.81 20.16 15.27
C ILE A 415 -6.16 19.54 14.03
N GLY A 416 -6.61 18.35 13.62
CA GLY A 416 -6.14 17.69 12.40
C GLY A 416 -6.77 18.23 11.11
N LYS A 417 -7.76 19.13 11.19
CA LYS A 417 -8.44 19.71 10.03
C LYS A 417 -7.66 20.90 9.48
N PRO A 418 -7.41 21.00 8.16
CA PRO A 418 -6.80 22.16 7.55
C PRO A 418 -7.47 23.48 7.94
N PHE A 419 -6.67 24.51 8.21
CA PHE A 419 -7.09 25.88 8.58
C PHE A 419 -7.82 26.01 9.92
N PHE A 420 -7.99 24.93 10.67
CA PHE A 420 -8.52 25.03 12.01
C PHE A 420 -7.42 25.46 12.98
N THR A 421 -7.65 26.56 13.69
CA THR A 421 -6.73 27.10 14.69
C THR A 421 -7.53 27.86 15.75
N THR A 422 -7.11 27.73 17.01
CA THR A 422 -7.60 28.55 18.13
C THR A 422 -6.66 29.71 18.44
N LYS A 423 -5.55 29.83 17.71
CA LYS A 423 -4.52 30.85 17.90
C LYS A 423 -4.81 32.04 16.98
N GLU A 424 -4.82 33.26 17.53
CA GLU A 424 -5.04 34.51 16.75
C GLU A 424 -4.02 34.71 15.61
N LYS A 425 -2.79 34.21 15.77
CA LYS A 425 -1.72 34.30 14.76
C LYS A 425 -1.40 32.99 14.03
N GLY A 426 -2.09 31.90 14.35
CA GLY A 426 -1.86 30.59 13.72
C GLY A 426 -2.55 30.49 12.36
N ASN A 427 -1.95 29.74 11.43
CA ASN A 427 -2.53 29.48 10.09
C ASN A 427 -3.34 28.16 10.02
N GLY A 428 -3.31 27.35 11.09
CA GLY A 428 -4.01 26.06 11.15
C GLY A 428 -3.50 24.99 10.18
N LEU A 429 -2.29 25.15 9.62
CA LEU A 429 -1.70 24.20 8.67
C LEU A 429 -0.65 23.28 9.30
N GLY A 430 -0.05 23.67 10.42
CA GLY A 430 1.06 22.93 11.04
C GLY A 430 0.74 21.47 11.38
N ILE A 431 -0.34 21.20 12.12
CA ILE A 431 -0.72 19.83 12.53
C ILE A 431 -1.18 18.98 11.33
N PRO A 432 -2.07 19.46 10.43
CA PRO A 432 -2.42 18.73 9.22
C PRO A 432 -1.20 18.37 8.36
N LEU A 433 -0.23 19.28 8.22
CA LEU A 433 1.02 19.01 7.53
C LEU A 433 1.84 17.94 8.26
N CYS A 434 1.98 18.01 9.59
CA CYS A 434 2.70 17.00 10.35
C CYS A 434 2.10 15.61 10.16
N LYS A 435 0.77 15.51 10.24
CA LYS A 435 0.03 14.26 9.97
C LYS A 435 0.32 13.73 8.57
N LYS A 436 0.24 14.60 7.55
CA LYS A 436 0.53 14.22 6.17
C LYS A 436 1.97 13.74 5.98
N ILE A 437 2.95 14.43 6.57
CA ILE A 437 4.35 14.02 6.53
C ILE A 437 4.51 12.63 7.15
N ILE A 438 3.93 12.37 8.31
CA ILE A 438 4.05 11.09 9.01
C ILE A 438 3.38 9.96 8.21
N GLU A 439 2.17 10.20 7.68
CA GLU A 439 1.47 9.24 6.81
C GLU A 439 2.25 8.94 5.52
N ASP A 440 2.85 9.96 4.90
CA ASP A 440 3.71 9.79 3.72
C ASP A 440 4.99 8.99 4.04
N HIS A 441 5.30 8.78 5.32
CA HIS A 441 6.39 7.94 5.82
C HIS A 441 5.90 6.61 6.42
N ASP A 442 4.66 6.19 6.09
CA ASP A 442 4.06 4.94 6.53
C ASP A 442 3.95 4.85 8.07
N GLY A 443 3.88 6.01 8.73
CA GLY A 443 3.80 6.16 10.17
C GLY A 443 2.41 6.58 10.66
N GLU A 444 2.29 6.67 11.97
CA GLU A 444 1.04 7.03 12.65
C GLU A 444 1.28 8.23 13.59
N LEU A 445 0.33 9.16 13.66
CA LEU A 445 0.36 10.30 14.59
C LEU A 445 -0.83 10.21 15.56
N PHE A 446 -0.50 10.24 16.84
CA PHE A 446 -1.42 10.28 17.97
C PHE A 446 -1.22 11.59 18.72
N ILE A 447 -2.33 12.18 19.17
CA ILE A 447 -2.31 13.42 19.93
C ILE A 447 -3.25 13.23 21.12
N ASP A 448 -2.71 13.43 22.31
CA ASP A 448 -3.47 13.46 23.55
C ASP A 448 -3.25 14.81 24.23
N SER A 449 -4.30 15.39 24.79
CA SER A 449 -4.20 16.68 25.46
C SER A 449 -5.39 16.92 26.36
N LYS A 450 -5.12 17.57 27.48
CA LYS A 450 -6.15 17.97 28.43
C LYS A 450 -5.94 19.41 28.86
N LEU A 451 -7.03 20.17 28.84
CA LEU A 451 -7.03 21.59 29.19
C LEU A 451 -6.47 21.78 30.62
N GLY A 452 -5.43 22.59 30.74
CA GLY A 452 -4.72 22.88 31.99
C GLY A 452 -3.62 21.89 32.37
N GLU A 453 -3.46 20.77 31.66
CA GLU A 453 -2.46 19.74 31.97
C GLU A 453 -1.33 19.67 30.94
N GLY A 454 -1.60 20.05 29.69
CA GLY A 454 -0.60 20.07 28.61
C GLY A 454 -1.00 19.23 27.41
N SER A 455 -0.02 18.91 26.57
CA SER A 455 -0.24 18.11 25.35
C SER A 455 0.87 17.09 25.15
N THR A 456 0.50 15.96 24.57
CA THR A 456 1.41 14.88 24.16
C THR A 456 1.18 14.57 22.69
N PHE A 457 2.23 14.76 21.89
CA PHE A 457 2.25 14.38 20.48
C PHE A 457 3.14 13.15 20.34
N CYS A 458 2.57 12.04 19.89
CA CYS A 458 3.27 10.78 19.71
C CYS A 458 3.18 10.34 18.26
N TYR A 459 4.31 10.13 17.59
CA TYR A 459 4.31 9.51 16.26
C TYR A 459 5.23 8.31 16.18
N ARG A 460 4.88 7.38 15.30
CA ARG A 460 5.58 6.11 15.12
C ARG A 460 6.04 5.97 13.68
N LEU A 461 7.29 5.56 13.49
CA LEU A 461 7.87 5.27 12.19
C LEU A 461 8.22 3.78 12.11
N PRO A 462 7.92 3.08 11.00
CA PRO A 462 8.18 1.66 10.87
C PRO A 462 9.69 1.39 10.81
N LEU A 463 10.16 0.46 11.65
CA LEU A 463 11.53 -0.03 11.63
C LEU A 463 11.70 -1.08 10.53
N ILE A 464 12.74 -0.91 9.75
CA ILE A 464 13.17 -1.85 8.71
C ILE A 464 14.32 -2.66 9.29
N LYS A 465 14.08 -3.96 9.47
CA LYS A 465 15.14 -4.92 9.77
C LYS A 465 15.87 -5.23 8.46
N GLU A 466 17.17 -4.96 8.40
CA GLU A 466 18.00 -5.58 7.36
C GLU A 466 17.85 -7.11 7.47
N LYS A 467 17.68 -7.78 6.33
CA LYS A 467 17.94 -9.21 6.27
C LYS A 467 19.42 -9.39 6.59
N PRO A 468 19.81 -10.29 7.50
CA PRO A 468 21.20 -10.73 7.55
C PRO A 468 21.53 -11.36 6.19
N GLU A 469 22.67 -10.94 5.64
CA GLU A 469 23.25 -11.34 4.35
C GLU A 469 23.25 -12.85 4.08
#